data_AF-A0A259N8P8-F1
#
_entry.id   AF-A0A259N8P8-F1
#
_cell.length_a   1.000
_cell.length_b   1.000
_cell.length_c   1.000
_cell.angle_alpha   90.00
_cell.angle_beta   90.00
_cell.angle_gamma   90.00
#
_symmetry.space_group_name_H-M   'P 1'
#
loop_
_entity.id
_entity.type
_entity.pdbx_description
1 polymer ?
#
loop_
_entity_poly.entity_id
_entity_poly.type
_entity_poly.pdbx_seq_one_letter_code
_entity_poly.pdbx_strand_id
1 'polypeptide(L)'
;MLSKAGSIQRTKALECMAGALGFPNWHTLNAHLNKPDSFSGEISNNWLDRLTHSIILMVDTAPDLALPASQIVAFRELAERLSRISGCPVDTILDKVCAGLCGASNWLSVETRSPLQTTEPLYRFEIDRIEPNSGRFIESPACEQLIEELDSIYQDATTADEIRKARIWIEKTLVKQPGFLEAGLCLAQIHYDTNDGDLRLALSTIDRFIKQTEALIPTGYRGKILWGWVSNRFYHRMLWLRMNIYQQADWMREALKGARKQLRLNPTDNLGVRYIYPLMLLETEQYEKALKAARFPKESGHQVALIRSFCFYTTGNKPKFIKELTTALFDLPVLREILLDGAEEVAEEDRYRGVIPSMDVLIQYAWPAYMSAPGLTKACIEFLSEPIVKQAETELAEYWRGFWQKGDNAQGNYTGYETLKLKWQGVIERHFAAC
;
A
#
# COMPACT_ATOMS: atom_id res chain seq x y z
N MET A 1 0.81 40.69 19.60
CA MET A 1 1.34 39.80 20.65
C MET A 1 2.60 40.38 21.29
N LEU A 2 3.69 40.56 20.53
CA LEU A 2 4.96 41.10 21.06
C LEU A 2 4.83 42.45 21.81
N SER A 3 4.03 43.39 21.28
CA SER A 3 3.75 44.67 21.96
C SER A 3 3.18 44.49 23.38
N LYS A 4 2.29 43.51 23.58
CA LYS A 4 1.72 43.18 24.89
C LYS A 4 2.73 42.44 25.76
N ALA A 5 3.49 41.51 25.18
CA ALA A 5 4.46 40.67 25.89
C ALA A 5 5.64 41.49 26.45
N GLY A 6 6.18 42.42 25.66
CA GLY A 6 7.32 43.24 26.04
C GLY A 6 6.96 44.62 26.58
N SER A 7 5.67 44.95 26.73
CA SER A 7 5.20 46.32 27.04
C SER A 7 5.80 47.39 26.12
N ILE A 8 6.02 47.05 24.84
CA ILE A 8 6.60 47.94 23.83
C ILE A 8 5.51 48.52 22.92
N GLN A 9 5.70 49.74 22.43
CA GLN A 9 4.78 50.36 21.47
C GLN A 9 4.58 49.48 20.23
N ARG A 10 3.35 49.47 19.70
CA ARG A 10 2.96 48.61 18.56
C ARG A 10 3.89 48.76 17.36
N THR A 11 4.21 49.99 16.96
CA THR A 11 5.10 50.26 15.82
C THR A 11 6.49 49.70 16.08
N LYS A 12 7.05 49.91 17.27
CA LYS A 12 8.35 49.33 17.66
C LYS A 12 8.32 47.79 17.65
N ALA A 13 7.22 47.17 18.08
CA ALA A 13 7.07 45.71 18.01
C ALA A 13 7.07 45.18 16.56
N LEU A 14 6.44 45.91 15.63
CA LEU A 14 6.46 45.56 14.21
C LEU A 14 7.87 45.71 13.61
N GLU A 15 8.62 46.75 13.99
CA GLU A 15 10.01 46.90 13.57
C GLU A 15 10.92 45.81 14.13
N CYS A 16 10.73 45.42 15.40
CA CYS A 16 11.46 44.29 15.99
C CYS A 16 11.17 42.98 15.24
N MET A 17 9.91 42.75 14.84
CA MET A 17 9.52 41.57 14.05
C MET A 17 10.17 41.59 12.67
N ALA A 18 10.14 42.72 11.98
CA ALA A 18 10.80 42.89 10.70
C ALA A 18 12.30 42.60 10.81
N GLY A 19 12.97 43.21 11.79
CA GLY A 19 14.40 43.00 12.02
C GLY A 19 14.76 41.54 12.33
N ALA A 20 13.96 40.85 13.15
CA ALA A 20 14.19 39.44 13.49
C ALA A 20 14.11 38.50 12.27
N LEU A 21 13.31 38.90 11.28
CA LEU A 21 13.11 38.18 10.01
C LEU A 21 14.05 38.67 8.89
N GLY A 22 14.99 39.57 9.19
CA GLY A 22 15.96 40.08 8.21
C GLY A 22 15.41 41.19 7.30
N PHE A 23 14.29 41.81 7.65
CA PHE A 23 13.71 42.93 6.91
C PHE A 23 14.13 44.28 7.51
N PRO A 24 14.36 45.31 6.68
CA PRO A 24 14.83 46.62 7.15
C PRO A 24 13.76 47.39 7.94
N ASN A 25 12.48 47.16 7.62
CA ASN A 25 11.34 47.74 8.34
C ASN A 25 10.07 46.92 8.12
N TRP A 26 9.05 47.15 8.95
CA TRP A 26 7.79 46.40 8.89
C TRP A 26 7.00 46.60 7.60
N HIS A 27 7.10 47.77 6.96
CA HIS A 27 6.46 48.01 5.67
C HIS A 27 7.01 47.09 4.58
N THR A 28 8.32 46.83 4.60
CA THR A 28 8.99 45.93 3.65
C THR A 28 8.59 44.48 3.89
N LEU A 29 8.51 44.05 5.15
CA LEU A 29 7.99 42.72 5.52
C LEU A 29 6.54 42.56 5.06
N ASN A 30 5.68 43.55 5.34
CA ASN A 30 4.28 43.51 4.94
C ASN A 30 4.12 43.46 3.41
N ALA A 31 4.91 44.24 2.67
CA ALA A 31 4.91 44.17 1.21
C ALA A 31 5.39 42.81 0.70
N HIS A 32 6.33 42.16 1.38
CA HIS A 32 6.82 40.83 1.04
C HIS A 32 5.76 39.74 1.24
N LEU A 33 5.06 39.77 2.38
CA LEU A 33 4.01 38.79 2.71
C LEU A 33 2.75 38.93 1.84
N ASN A 34 2.43 40.14 1.35
CA ASN A 34 1.25 40.39 0.50
C ASN A 34 1.52 40.25 -1.02
N LYS A 35 2.77 39.98 -1.44
CA LYS A 35 3.11 39.77 -2.86
C LYS A 35 2.54 38.52 -3.54
N PRO A 36 2.26 37.38 -2.87
CA PRO A 36 1.76 36.18 -3.54
C PRO A 36 0.46 36.40 -4.34
N ASP A 37 -0.39 37.34 -3.93
CA ASP A 37 -1.68 37.62 -4.58
C ASP A 37 -1.57 38.45 -5.88
N SER A 38 -0.34 38.87 -6.28
CA SER A 38 -0.12 39.82 -7.39
C SER A 38 1.07 39.45 -8.30
N PHE A 39 1.54 38.20 -8.27
CA PHE A 39 2.76 37.81 -8.98
C PHE A 39 2.57 37.62 -10.49
N SER A 40 3.34 38.36 -11.30
CA SER A 40 3.42 38.20 -12.78
C SER A 40 4.86 38.37 -13.33
N GLY A 41 5.90 37.94 -12.60
CA GLY A 41 7.31 38.10 -13.03
C GLY A 41 8.30 37.10 -12.39
N GLU A 42 9.59 37.21 -12.75
CA GLU A 42 10.66 36.31 -12.27
C GLU A 42 10.94 36.45 -10.75
N ILE A 43 11.05 35.32 -10.07
CA ILE A 43 11.36 35.23 -8.64
C ILE A 43 12.88 35.29 -8.45
N SER A 44 13.38 36.26 -7.69
CA SER A 44 14.81 36.32 -7.35
C SER A 44 15.16 35.39 -6.19
N ASN A 45 16.39 34.84 -6.17
CA ASN A 45 16.88 33.98 -5.08
C ASN A 45 16.83 34.67 -3.70
N ASN A 46 17.03 35.99 -3.65
CA ASN A 46 16.94 36.79 -2.42
C ASN A 46 15.50 36.88 -1.89
N TRP A 47 14.50 36.82 -2.78
CA TRP A 47 13.10 36.78 -2.35
C TRP A 47 12.75 35.43 -1.72
N LEU A 48 13.23 34.32 -2.29
CA LEU A 48 13.02 32.97 -1.73
C LEU A 48 13.70 32.82 -0.37
N ASP A 49 14.93 33.29 -0.22
CA ASP A 49 15.66 33.24 1.05
C ASP A 49 14.92 34.00 2.18
N ARG A 50 14.42 35.20 1.87
CA ARG A 50 13.60 35.99 2.82
C ARG A 50 12.24 35.38 3.10
N LEU A 51 11.66 34.67 2.13
CA LEU A 51 10.42 33.92 2.34
C LEU A 51 10.65 32.78 3.34
N THR A 52 11.75 32.02 3.20
CA THR A 52 12.10 30.93 4.14
C THR A 52 12.10 31.39 5.60
N HIS A 53 12.60 32.59 5.89
CA HIS A 53 12.60 33.14 7.25
C HIS A 53 11.21 33.57 7.73
N SER A 54 10.33 34.02 6.83
CA SER A 54 9.02 34.59 7.17
C SER A 54 7.86 33.59 7.09
N ILE A 55 8.07 32.42 6.48
CA ILE A 55 7.09 31.31 6.42
C ILE A 55 6.57 30.93 7.81
N ILE A 56 7.41 31.04 8.84
CA ILE A 56 7.01 30.72 10.22
C ILE A 56 5.84 31.55 10.74
N LEU A 57 5.62 32.75 10.18
CA LEU A 57 4.46 33.60 10.51
C LEU A 57 3.19 33.20 9.77
N MET A 58 3.30 32.34 8.76
CA MET A 58 2.22 31.92 7.88
C MET A 58 1.76 30.48 8.17
N VAL A 59 2.41 29.77 9.09
CA VAL A 59 2.03 28.41 9.46
C VAL A 59 0.74 28.45 10.25
N ASP A 60 -0.34 27.90 9.67
CA ASP A 60 -1.54 27.58 10.43
C ASP A 60 -1.32 26.25 11.15
N THR A 61 -1.39 26.25 12.48
CA THR A 61 -1.17 25.06 13.29
C THR A 61 -2.44 24.72 14.03
N ALA A 62 -3.03 23.58 13.72
CA ALA A 62 -4.14 23.07 14.51
C ALA A 62 -3.67 22.79 15.97
N PRO A 63 -4.51 23.08 16.96
CA PRO A 63 -4.12 23.07 18.38
C PRO A 63 -3.77 21.68 18.92
N ASP A 64 -4.17 20.61 18.22
CA ASP A 64 -4.00 19.21 18.58
C ASP A 64 -2.90 18.48 17.79
N LEU A 65 -2.25 19.15 16.82
CA LEU A 65 -1.19 18.55 16.01
C LEU A 65 0.18 18.84 16.59
N ALA A 66 1.03 17.82 16.63
CA ALA A 66 2.43 18.00 16.99
C ALA A 66 3.14 18.81 15.90
N LEU A 67 3.99 19.76 16.31
CA LEU A 67 4.83 20.47 15.35
C LEU A 67 6.04 19.62 14.98
N PRO A 68 6.46 19.61 13.70
CA PRO A 68 7.73 19.03 13.30
C PRO A 68 8.89 19.63 14.11
N ALA A 69 9.90 18.81 14.43
CA ALA A 69 11.06 19.26 15.21
C ALA A 69 11.77 20.48 14.59
N SER A 70 11.84 20.55 13.26
CA SER A 70 12.38 21.68 12.52
C SER A 70 11.59 22.98 12.74
N GLN A 71 10.25 22.90 12.84
CA GLN A 71 9.42 24.06 13.14
C GLN A 71 9.60 24.52 14.59
N ILE A 72 9.69 23.59 15.55
CA ILE A 72 10.00 23.91 16.96
C ILE A 72 11.33 24.66 17.05
N VAL A 73 12.37 24.16 16.36
CA VAL A 73 13.69 24.82 16.30
C VAL A 73 13.58 26.21 15.67
N ALA A 74 12.85 26.35 14.56
CA ALA A 74 12.68 27.64 13.90
C ALA A 74 11.97 28.67 14.80
N PHE A 75 10.97 28.26 15.59
CA PHE A 75 10.29 29.14 16.54
C PHE A 75 11.23 29.56 17.69
N ARG A 76 12.08 28.64 18.15
CA ARG A 76 13.11 28.94 19.16
C ARG A 76 14.14 29.93 18.64
N GLU A 77 14.64 29.75 17.43
CA GLU A 77 15.54 30.72 16.78
C GLU A 77 14.90 32.09 16.58
N LEU A 78 13.62 32.13 16.17
CA LEU A 78 12.86 33.38 16.04
C LEU A 78 12.75 34.07 17.40
N ALA A 79 12.44 33.33 18.47
CA ALA A 79 12.34 33.89 19.82
C ALA A 79 13.67 34.48 20.29
N GLU A 80 14.80 33.81 20.02
CA GLU A 80 16.14 34.33 20.34
C GLU A 80 16.47 35.62 19.56
N ARG A 81 16.14 35.68 18.27
CA ARG A 81 16.33 36.88 17.45
C ARG A 81 15.46 38.04 17.95
N LEU A 82 14.19 37.77 18.23
CA LEU A 82 13.27 38.76 18.79
C LEU A 82 13.71 39.24 20.17
N SER A 83 14.24 38.35 21.01
CA SER A 83 14.75 38.70 22.34
C SER A 83 15.92 39.66 22.26
N ARG A 84 16.89 39.38 21.39
CA ARG A 84 18.03 40.27 21.13
C ARG A 84 17.62 41.66 20.64
N ILE A 85 16.62 41.74 19.76
CA ILE A 85 16.21 43.02 19.15
C ILE A 85 15.25 43.82 20.05
N SER A 86 14.35 43.15 20.76
CA SER A 86 13.31 43.81 21.57
C SER A 86 13.70 44.01 23.04
N GLY A 87 14.69 43.27 23.55
CA GLY A 87 15.06 43.23 24.97
C GLY A 87 14.10 42.40 25.84
N CYS A 88 13.09 41.75 25.26
CA CYS A 88 12.16 40.89 25.98
C CYS A 88 12.78 39.50 26.24
N PRO A 89 12.61 38.87 27.41
CA PRO A 89 13.18 37.54 27.69
C PRO A 89 12.67 36.48 26.70
N VAL A 90 13.55 35.56 26.29
CA VAL A 90 13.23 34.48 25.33
C VAL A 90 12.00 33.69 25.74
N ASP A 91 11.92 33.26 27.01
CA ASP A 91 10.77 32.49 27.52
C ASP A 91 9.45 33.27 27.42
N THR A 92 9.49 34.59 27.65
CA THR A 92 8.30 35.44 27.49
C THR A 92 7.86 35.53 26.03
N ILE A 93 8.81 35.55 25.09
CA ILE A 93 8.51 35.57 23.66
C ILE A 93 7.95 34.22 23.22
N LEU A 94 8.55 33.12 23.66
CA LEU A 94 8.05 31.77 23.40
C LEU A 94 6.62 31.60 23.90
N ASP A 95 6.33 31.97 25.15
CA ASP A 95 5.01 31.79 25.75
C ASP A 95 3.93 32.75 25.24
N LYS A 96 4.28 34.01 24.94
CA LYS A 96 3.28 35.06 24.64
C LYS A 96 3.20 35.41 23.16
N VAL A 97 4.21 35.06 22.37
CA VAL A 97 4.26 35.37 20.93
C VAL A 97 4.25 34.09 20.12
N CYS A 98 5.23 33.20 20.28
CA CYS A 98 5.33 31.97 19.48
C CYS A 98 4.15 31.03 19.77
N ALA A 99 3.83 30.78 21.04
CA ALA A 99 2.66 29.97 21.39
C ALA A 99 1.36 30.59 20.87
N GLY A 100 1.22 31.92 20.92
CA GLY A 100 0.06 32.63 20.40
C GLY A 100 -0.07 32.53 18.88
N LEU A 101 1.05 32.53 18.14
CA LEU A 101 1.06 32.25 16.69
C LEU A 101 0.58 30.83 16.40
N CYS A 102 0.90 29.88 17.27
CA CYS A 102 0.44 28.50 17.16
C CYS A 102 -0.98 28.28 17.74
N GLY A 103 -1.69 29.30 18.21
CA GLY A 103 -3.02 29.15 18.84
C GLY A 103 -3.01 28.51 20.24
N ALA A 104 -1.89 28.60 20.97
CA ALA A 104 -1.70 28.05 22.31
C ALA A 104 -1.48 29.13 23.39
N SER A 105 -1.66 28.74 24.66
CA SER A 105 -1.51 29.65 25.80
C SER A 105 -0.07 29.83 26.31
N ASN A 106 0.79 28.83 26.08
CA ASN A 106 2.20 28.82 26.46
C ASN A 106 2.99 27.86 25.56
N TRP A 107 4.30 27.98 25.55
CA TRP A 107 5.15 27.21 24.65
C TRP A 107 5.18 25.72 24.99
N LEU A 108 5.16 25.37 26.28
CA LEU A 108 5.09 23.98 26.72
C LEU A 108 3.87 23.26 26.09
N SER A 109 2.71 23.93 26.04
CA SER A 109 1.50 23.37 25.42
C SER A 109 1.60 23.17 23.91
N VAL A 110 2.51 23.87 23.22
CA VAL A 110 2.83 23.63 21.81
C VAL A 110 3.76 22.43 21.68
N GLU A 111 4.79 22.35 22.52
CA GLU A 111 5.79 21.27 22.46
C GLU A 111 5.24 19.90 22.86
N THR A 112 4.21 19.88 23.73
CA THR A 112 3.58 18.64 24.18
C THR A 112 2.34 18.26 23.36
N ARG A 113 2.06 18.97 22.26
CA ARG A 113 0.96 18.57 21.36
C ARG A 113 1.23 17.17 20.81
N SER A 114 0.15 16.42 20.64
CA SER A 114 0.22 15.08 20.08
C SER A 114 -1.10 14.77 19.41
N PRO A 115 -1.10 14.13 18.23
CA PRO A 115 -2.32 13.69 17.59
C PRO A 115 -3.08 12.66 18.45
N LEU A 116 -2.42 12.03 19.43
CA LEU A 116 -3.05 11.18 20.43
C LEU A 116 -4.03 11.92 21.35
N GLN A 117 -3.96 13.25 21.41
CA GLN A 117 -4.84 14.09 22.23
C GLN A 117 -6.04 14.63 21.45
N THR A 118 -6.15 14.35 20.14
CA THR A 118 -7.28 14.84 19.34
C THR A 118 -8.60 14.27 19.85
N THR A 119 -9.65 15.09 19.78
CA THR A 119 -11.03 14.71 20.06
C THR A 119 -11.88 14.63 18.80
N GLU A 120 -11.34 15.08 17.67
CA GLU A 120 -11.99 14.99 16.38
C GLU A 120 -11.92 13.55 15.84
N PRO A 121 -12.94 13.10 15.08
CA PRO A 121 -12.88 11.80 14.43
C PRO A 121 -11.67 11.69 13.51
N LEU A 122 -10.89 10.61 13.66
CA LEU A 122 -9.73 10.34 12.80
C LEU A 122 -10.11 10.07 11.34
N TYR A 123 -11.32 9.53 11.11
CA TYR A 123 -11.81 9.19 9.79
C TYR A 123 -13.26 9.60 9.61
N ARG A 124 -13.62 9.91 8.37
CA ARG A 124 -15.00 9.95 7.90
C ARG A 124 -15.11 9.31 6.52
N PHE A 125 -16.33 8.99 6.09
CA PHE A 125 -16.57 8.51 4.74
C PHE A 125 -17.28 9.58 3.91
N GLU A 126 -16.79 9.82 2.70
CA GLU A 126 -17.40 10.73 1.73
C GLU A 126 -17.75 9.98 0.45
N ILE A 127 -18.94 10.25 -0.09
CA ILE A 127 -19.33 9.82 -1.43
C ILE A 127 -18.87 10.90 -2.41
N ASP A 128 -18.18 10.48 -3.48
CA ASP A 128 -17.70 11.38 -4.51
C ASP A 128 -18.88 12.13 -5.15
N ARG A 129 -18.76 13.47 -5.23
CA ARG A 129 -19.82 14.33 -5.76
C ARG A 129 -19.99 14.21 -7.27
N ILE A 130 -18.92 13.85 -7.98
CA ILE A 130 -18.85 13.72 -9.44
C ILE A 130 -19.19 12.29 -9.85
N GLU A 131 -18.71 11.29 -9.11
CA GLU A 131 -19.06 9.87 -9.29
C GLU A 131 -19.79 9.32 -8.06
N PRO A 132 -21.13 9.50 -7.93
CA PRO A 132 -21.90 9.08 -6.75
C PRO A 132 -21.81 7.57 -6.40
N ASN A 133 -21.33 6.77 -7.34
CA ASN A 133 -21.05 5.34 -7.17
C ASN A 133 -19.63 5.06 -6.65
N SER A 134 -18.87 6.08 -6.27
CA SER A 134 -17.51 5.99 -5.76
C SER A 134 -17.45 6.67 -4.39
N GLY A 135 -16.83 6.01 -3.43
CA GLY A 135 -16.73 6.49 -2.05
C GLY A 135 -15.32 6.34 -1.53
N ARG A 136 -14.96 7.21 -0.59
CA ARG A 136 -13.63 7.24 -0.01
C ARG A 136 -13.64 7.57 1.47
N PHE A 137 -12.68 7.01 2.20
CA PHE A 137 -12.37 7.50 3.53
C PHE A 137 -11.59 8.81 3.42
N ILE A 138 -11.79 9.70 4.38
CA ILE A 138 -11.04 10.93 4.55
C ILE A 138 -10.43 10.90 5.94
N GLU A 139 -9.12 11.02 5.99
CA GLU A 139 -8.32 11.14 7.20
C GLU A 139 -8.42 12.57 7.75
N SER A 140 -8.41 12.72 9.07
CA SER A 140 -8.18 14.02 9.70
C SER A 140 -6.68 14.34 9.72
N PRO A 141 -6.27 15.60 9.89
CA PRO A 141 -4.86 15.94 10.01
C PRO A 141 -4.13 15.19 11.15
N ALA A 142 -4.83 14.91 12.25
CA ALA A 142 -4.26 14.13 13.35
C ALA A 142 -4.07 12.65 12.94
N CYS A 143 -4.97 12.12 12.12
CA CYS A 143 -4.82 10.79 11.55
C CYS A 143 -3.63 10.71 10.59
N GLU A 144 -3.46 11.69 9.70
CA GLU A 144 -2.32 11.76 8.77
C GLU A 144 -0.98 11.72 9.54
N GLN A 145 -0.86 12.51 10.61
CA GLN A 145 0.34 12.49 11.46
C GLN A 145 0.55 11.14 12.18
N LEU A 146 -0.52 10.49 12.66
CA LEU A 146 -0.42 9.15 13.24
C LEU A 146 -0.01 8.08 12.21
N ILE A 147 -0.43 8.22 10.95
CA ILE A 147 -0.01 7.34 9.86
C ILE A 147 1.48 7.54 9.58
N GLU A 148 1.96 8.77 9.50
CA GLU A 148 3.39 9.06 9.32
C GLU A 148 4.23 8.49 10.48
N GLU A 149 3.78 8.66 11.73
CA GLU A 149 4.44 8.08 12.90
C GLU A 149 4.46 6.55 12.83
N LEU A 150 3.36 5.91 12.45
CA LEU A 150 3.26 4.46 12.28
C LEU A 150 4.17 3.93 11.16
N ASP A 151 4.19 4.60 10.01
CA ASP A 151 5.02 4.23 8.88
C ASP A 151 6.51 4.30 9.27
N SER A 152 6.91 5.33 10.01
CA SER A 152 8.30 5.50 10.47
C SER A 152 8.82 4.38 11.39
N ILE A 153 7.93 3.65 12.06
CA ILE A 153 8.29 2.60 13.01
C ILE A 153 8.02 1.18 12.51
N TYR A 154 7.10 0.99 11.56
CA TYR A 154 6.63 -0.33 11.14
C TYR A 154 6.88 -0.64 9.67
N GLN A 155 6.83 0.34 8.76
CA GLN A 155 6.85 0.06 7.32
C GLN A 155 8.12 -0.69 6.88
N ASP A 156 9.27 -0.33 7.44
CA ASP A 156 10.57 -0.91 7.12
C ASP A 156 11.08 -1.85 8.23
N ALA A 157 10.22 -2.23 9.18
CA ALA A 157 10.59 -3.15 10.26
C ALA A 157 10.80 -4.57 9.72
N THR A 158 12.02 -5.08 9.82
CA THR A 158 12.40 -6.41 9.29
C THR A 158 12.88 -7.36 10.37
N THR A 159 13.29 -6.84 11.52
CA THR A 159 13.76 -7.65 12.65
C THR A 159 12.68 -7.87 13.70
N ALA A 160 12.77 -8.96 14.45
CA ALA A 160 11.84 -9.25 15.54
C ALA A 160 11.82 -8.16 16.63
N ASP A 161 12.95 -7.47 16.87
CA ASP A 161 13.01 -6.37 17.84
C ASP A 161 12.28 -5.11 17.34
N GLU A 162 12.43 -4.75 16.06
CA GLU A 162 11.70 -3.65 15.45
C GLU A 162 10.20 -3.92 15.45
N ILE A 163 9.77 -5.11 15.04
CA ILE A 163 8.36 -5.52 15.08
C ILE A 163 7.81 -5.47 16.51
N ARG A 164 8.60 -5.90 17.50
CA ARG A 164 8.21 -5.80 18.92
C ARG A 164 8.05 -4.35 19.39
N LYS A 165 8.97 -3.45 19.01
CA LYS A 165 8.88 -2.01 19.32
C LYS A 165 7.67 -1.37 18.67
N ALA A 166 7.42 -1.67 17.39
CA ALA A 166 6.25 -1.22 16.65
C ALA A 166 4.96 -1.70 17.33
N ARG A 167 4.89 -2.98 17.71
CA ARG A 167 3.75 -3.53 18.45
C ARG A 167 3.48 -2.78 19.76
N ILE A 168 4.51 -2.52 20.56
CA ILE A 168 4.36 -1.79 21.84
C ILE A 168 3.83 -0.38 21.60
N TRP A 169 4.32 0.31 20.57
CA TRP A 169 3.82 1.64 20.20
C TRP A 169 2.36 1.55 19.76
N ILE A 170 2.03 0.62 18.85
CA ILE A 170 0.67 0.39 18.33
C ILE A 170 -0.32 0.14 19.47
N GLU A 171 0.00 -0.75 20.40
CA GLU A 171 -0.85 -1.08 21.55
C GLU A 171 -1.08 0.15 22.43
N LYS A 172 -0.05 0.96 22.70
CA LYS A 172 -0.19 2.22 23.47
C LYS A 172 -1.02 3.26 22.73
N THR A 173 -0.81 3.40 21.42
CA THR A 173 -1.56 4.31 20.56
C THR A 173 -3.03 3.93 20.54
N LEU A 174 -3.36 2.65 20.37
CA LEU A 174 -4.75 2.16 20.37
C LEU A 174 -5.47 2.31 21.71
N VAL A 175 -4.75 2.38 22.84
CA VAL A 175 -5.35 2.73 24.14
C VAL A 175 -5.83 4.19 24.17
N LYS A 176 -5.10 5.09 23.49
CA LYS A 176 -5.44 6.53 23.44
C LYS A 176 -6.41 6.86 22.31
N GLN A 177 -6.21 6.23 21.16
CA GLN A 177 -6.96 6.44 19.93
C GLN A 177 -7.48 5.09 19.41
N PRO A 178 -8.53 4.52 20.04
CA PRO A 178 -9.05 3.19 19.69
C PRO A 178 -9.70 3.12 18.31
N GLY A 179 -9.92 4.28 17.67
CA GLY A 179 -10.41 4.39 16.30
C GLY A 179 -9.31 4.51 15.23
N PHE A 180 -8.02 4.41 15.59
CA PHE A 180 -6.91 4.47 14.63
C PHE A 180 -6.82 3.17 13.82
N LEU A 181 -7.36 3.17 12.60
CA LEU A 181 -7.67 1.97 11.80
C LEU A 181 -6.39 1.30 11.26
N GLU A 182 -5.41 2.07 10.80
CA GLU A 182 -4.14 1.58 10.26
C GLU A 182 -3.33 0.84 11.34
N ALA A 183 -3.25 1.38 12.56
CA ALA A 183 -2.65 0.68 13.69
C ALA A 183 -3.36 -0.65 13.99
N GLY A 184 -4.68 -0.68 13.84
CA GLY A 184 -5.46 -1.90 13.97
C GLY A 184 -5.16 -2.96 12.91
N LEU A 185 -4.98 -2.53 11.66
CA LEU A 185 -4.52 -3.39 10.57
C LEU A 185 -3.11 -3.93 10.84
N CYS A 186 -2.17 -3.06 11.21
CA CYS A 186 -0.79 -3.46 11.52
C CYS A 186 -0.74 -4.43 12.70
N LEU A 187 -1.52 -4.21 13.77
CA LEU A 187 -1.59 -5.12 14.90
C LEU A 187 -2.09 -6.52 14.48
N ALA A 188 -3.15 -6.57 13.66
CA ALA A 188 -3.67 -7.84 13.15
C ALA A 188 -2.64 -8.55 12.24
N GLN A 189 -1.91 -7.79 11.41
CA GLN A 189 -0.84 -8.31 10.56
C GLN A 189 0.30 -8.90 11.41
N ILE A 190 0.74 -8.20 12.46
CA ILE A 190 1.74 -8.71 13.40
C ILE A 190 1.28 -10.02 14.05
N HIS A 191 0.01 -10.13 14.44
CA HIS A 191 -0.53 -11.39 15.00
C HIS A 191 -0.59 -12.52 13.97
N TYR A 192 -0.81 -12.19 12.71
CA TYR A 192 -0.86 -13.15 11.60
C TYR A 192 0.55 -13.66 11.22
N ASP A 193 1.55 -12.79 11.18
CA ASP A 193 2.90 -13.12 10.69
C ASP A 193 3.80 -13.81 11.73
N THR A 194 3.51 -13.70 13.03
CA THR A 194 4.35 -14.37 14.05
C THR A 194 4.26 -15.89 13.94
N ASN A 195 5.40 -16.60 14.05
CA ASN A 195 5.54 -18.06 13.84
C ASN A 195 4.58 -18.96 14.67
N ASP A 196 4.02 -18.47 15.77
CA ASP A 196 2.98 -19.15 16.57
C ASP A 196 1.56 -18.63 16.25
N GLY A 197 1.37 -18.06 15.06
CA GLY A 197 0.27 -17.19 14.66
C GLY A 197 -1.06 -17.54 15.30
N ASP A 198 -1.47 -16.72 16.25
CA ASP A 198 -2.80 -16.84 16.84
C ASP A 198 -3.80 -16.30 15.83
N LEU A 199 -4.17 -17.14 14.85
CA LEU A 199 -5.14 -16.82 13.81
C LEU A 199 -6.46 -16.33 14.41
N ARG A 200 -6.81 -16.79 15.62
CA ARG A 200 -8.01 -16.31 16.32
C ARG A 200 -7.82 -14.88 16.82
N LEU A 201 -6.66 -14.56 17.40
CA LEU A 201 -6.33 -13.20 17.81
C LEU A 201 -6.23 -12.26 16.60
N ALA A 202 -5.54 -12.66 15.53
CA ALA A 202 -5.47 -11.91 14.28
C ALA A 202 -6.87 -11.65 13.71
N LEU A 203 -7.71 -12.70 13.65
CA LEU A 203 -9.08 -12.58 13.17
C LEU A 203 -9.93 -11.67 14.04
N SER A 204 -9.90 -11.85 15.36
CA SER A 204 -10.69 -11.04 16.29
C SER A 204 -10.29 -9.56 16.22
N THR A 205 -9.00 -9.29 16.03
CA THR A 205 -8.46 -7.93 15.87
C THR A 205 -8.93 -7.34 14.54
N ILE A 206 -8.76 -8.05 13.42
CA ILE A 206 -9.13 -7.52 12.10
C ILE A 206 -10.64 -7.34 11.96
N ASP A 207 -11.46 -8.26 12.49
CA ASP A 207 -12.93 -8.13 12.45
C ASP A 207 -13.43 -6.94 13.28
N ARG A 208 -12.79 -6.66 14.41
CA ARG A 208 -13.08 -5.45 15.21
C ARG A 208 -12.87 -4.18 14.39
N PHE A 209 -11.71 -4.05 13.74
CA PHE A 209 -11.39 -2.85 12.97
C PHE A 209 -12.16 -2.76 11.66
N ILE A 210 -12.41 -3.88 10.96
CA ILE A 210 -13.32 -3.89 9.81
C ILE A 210 -14.71 -3.42 10.22
N LYS A 211 -15.24 -3.84 11.37
CA LYS A 211 -16.53 -3.37 11.87
C LYS A 211 -16.54 -1.87 12.14
N GLN A 212 -15.47 -1.32 12.72
CA GLN A 212 -15.33 0.13 12.92
C GLN A 212 -15.27 0.88 11.58
N THR A 213 -14.44 0.42 10.64
CA THR A 213 -14.34 0.98 9.29
C THR A 213 -15.68 0.95 8.56
N GLU A 214 -16.39 -0.17 8.60
CA GLU A 214 -17.69 -0.33 7.95
C GLU A 214 -18.79 0.53 8.60
N ALA A 215 -18.67 0.86 9.89
CA ALA A 215 -19.59 1.77 10.56
C ALA A 215 -19.48 3.23 10.07
N LEU A 216 -18.37 3.60 9.44
CA LEU A 216 -18.22 4.91 8.79
C LEU A 216 -18.96 4.98 7.44
N ILE A 217 -19.20 3.84 6.80
CA ILE A 217 -19.84 3.77 5.49
C ILE A 217 -21.36 3.99 5.66
N PRO A 218 -21.98 4.91 4.89
CA PRO A 218 -23.42 5.14 4.97
C PRO A 218 -24.24 3.87 4.78
N THR A 219 -25.27 3.69 5.62
CA THR A 219 -26.16 2.53 5.53
C THR A 219 -26.81 2.46 4.15
N GLY A 220 -26.75 1.28 3.53
CA GLY A 220 -27.30 1.07 2.18
C GLY A 220 -26.40 1.49 1.03
N TYR A 221 -25.20 2.02 1.30
CA TYR A 221 -24.20 2.30 0.26
C TYR A 221 -23.84 1.01 -0.51
N ARG A 222 -23.96 1.05 -1.84
CA ARG A 222 -23.67 -0.06 -2.76
C ARG A 222 -22.62 0.28 -3.81
N GLY A 223 -22.00 1.45 -3.70
CA GLY A 223 -20.96 1.89 -4.62
C GLY A 223 -19.62 1.18 -4.42
N LYS A 224 -18.65 1.64 -5.19
CA LYS A 224 -17.27 1.18 -5.20
C LYS A 224 -16.46 1.98 -4.18
N ILE A 225 -15.49 1.32 -3.58
CA ILE A 225 -14.46 1.96 -2.76
C ILE A 225 -13.17 1.69 -3.50
N LEU A 226 -12.74 2.62 -4.35
CA LEU A 226 -11.67 2.37 -5.32
C LEU A 226 -10.30 2.40 -4.64
N TRP A 227 -9.41 1.47 -5.01
CA TRP A 227 -8.01 1.44 -4.54
C TRP A 227 -7.18 2.65 -4.96
N GLY A 228 -7.56 3.31 -6.07
CA GLY A 228 -6.88 4.49 -6.58
C GLY A 228 -6.83 5.64 -5.57
N TRP A 229 -7.80 5.71 -4.65
CA TRP A 229 -7.73 6.61 -3.50
C TRP A 229 -6.83 6.00 -2.43
N VAL A 230 -5.74 6.69 -2.10
CA VAL A 230 -4.75 6.21 -1.10
C VAL A 230 -5.43 5.90 0.24
N SER A 231 -6.34 6.77 0.68
CA SER A 231 -7.12 6.63 1.90
C SER A 231 -8.08 5.43 1.91
N ASN A 232 -8.30 4.74 0.79
CA ASN A 232 -9.08 3.50 0.77
C ASN A 232 -8.24 2.25 0.94
N ARG A 233 -6.91 2.35 0.81
CA ARG A 233 -6.02 1.18 0.74
C ARG A 233 -5.99 0.40 2.05
N PHE A 234 -6.05 1.07 3.20
CA PHE A 234 -6.09 0.39 4.50
C PHE A 234 -7.30 -0.57 4.58
N TYR A 235 -8.49 -0.14 4.14
CA TYR A 235 -9.68 -0.98 4.18
C TYR A 235 -9.58 -2.19 3.25
N HIS A 236 -9.02 -2.01 2.04
CA HIS A 236 -8.75 -3.14 1.14
C HIS A 236 -7.73 -4.11 1.71
N ARG A 237 -6.67 -3.61 2.35
CA ARG A 237 -5.68 -4.44 3.04
C ARG A 237 -6.31 -5.20 4.22
N MET A 238 -7.23 -4.58 4.97
CA MET A 238 -7.98 -5.29 6.02
C MET A 238 -8.84 -6.43 5.45
N LEU A 239 -9.57 -6.18 4.36
CA LEU A 239 -10.39 -7.21 3.71
C LEU A 239 -9.53 -8.36 3.16
N TRP A 240 -8.36 -8.03 2.60
CA TRP A 240 -7.38 -8.99 2.12
C TRP A 240 -6.82 -9.85 3.25
N LEU A 241 -6.35 -9.22 4.33
CA LEU A 241 -5.81 -9.93 5.50
C LEU A 241 -6.85 -10.87 6.09
N ARG A 242 -8.09 -10.41 6.28
CA ARG A 242 -9.16 -11.29 6.77
C ARG A 242 -9.43 -12.47 5.85
N MET A 243 -9.39 -12.26 4.54
CA MET A 243 -9.57 -13.34 3.56
C MET A 243 -8.44 -14.37 3.65
N ASN A 244 -7.18 -13.94 3.79
CA ASN A 244 -6.04 -14.83 4.00
C ASN A 244 -6.19 -15.63 5.30
N ILE A 245 -6.58 -14.98 6.40
CA ILE A 245 -6.84 -15.66 7.67
C ILE A 245 -7.92 -16.72 7.52
N TYR A 246 -9.03 -16.43 6.83
CA TYR A 246 -10.07 -17.41 6.56
C TYR A 246 -9.59 -18.56 5.70
N GLN A 247 -8.75 -18.30 4.69
CA GLN A 247 -8.19 -19.36 3.86
C GLN A 247 -7.27 -20.27 4.67
N GLN A 248 -6.34 -19.70 5.45
CA GLN A 248 -5.43 -20.48 6.29
C GLN A 248 -6.16 -21.27 7.39
N ALA A 249 -7.29 -20.76 7.87
CA ALA A 249 -8.16 -21.44 8.83
C ALA A 249 -9.14 -22.46 8.19
N ASP A 250 -9.06 -22.70 6.88
CA ASP A 250 -9.97 -23.56 6.10
C ASP A 250 -11.47 -23.15 6.19
N TRP A 251 -11.73 -21.85 6.36
CA TRP A 251 -13.07 -21.25 6.36
C TRP A 251 -13.41 -20.72 4.97
N MET A 252 -13.40 -21.63 3.99
CA MET A 252 -13.44 -21.28 2.58
C MET A 252 -14.72 -20.55 2.14
N ARG A 253 -15.85 -20.82 2.80
CA ARG A 253 -17.11 -20.09 2.51
C ARG A 253 -16.97 -18.60 2.85
N GLU A 254 -16.28 -18.27 3.92
CA GLU A 254 -16.03 -16.90 4.40
C GLU A 254 -14.96 -16.22 3.55
N ALA A 255 -13.89 -16.93 3.18
CA ALA A 255 -12.88 -16.46 2.24
C ALA A 255 -13.51 -16.08 0.89
N LEU A 256 -14.36 -16.95 0.30
CA LEU A 256 -15.07 -16.67 -0.95
C LEU A 256 -16.09 -15.52 -0.86
N LYS A 257 -16.68 -15.27 0.32
CA LYS A 257 -17.50 -14.06 0.55
C LYS A 257 -16.62 -12.82 0.57
N GLY A 258 -15.47 -12.88 1.24
CA GLY A 258 -14.47 -11.81 1.29
C GLY A 258 -13.98 -11.42 -0.11
N ALA A 259 -13.54 -12.39 -0.90
CA ALA A 259 -13.07 -12.20 -2.27
C ALA A 259 -14.11 -11.49 -3.15
N ARG A 260 -15.37 -11.95 -3.11
CA ARG A 260 -16.47 -11.31 -3.86
C ARG A 260 -16.74 -9.88 -3.39
N LYS A 261 -16.70 -9.63 -2.07
CA LYS A 261 -16.86 -8.28 -1.51
C LYS A 261 -15.75 -7.37 -2.04
N GLN A 262 -14.51 -7.84 -2.05
CA GLN A 262 -13.36 -7.08 -2.50
C GLN A 262 -13.44 -6.74 -3.99
N LEU A 263 -13.75 -7.71 -4.85
CA LEU A 263 -13.93 -7.49 -6.30
C LEU A 263 -15.11 -6.55 -6.61
N ARG A 264 -16.17 -6.57 -5.79
CA ARG A 264 -17.30 -5.63 -5.93
C ARG A 264 -16.89 -4.20 -5.57
N LEU A 265 -16.15 -4.04 -4.48
CA LEU A 265 -15.72 -2.72 -4.00
C LEU A 265 -14.62 -2.12 -4.88
N ASN A 266 -13.68 -2.95 -5.36
CA ASN A 266 -12.57 -2.54 -6.20
C ASN A 266 -12.47 -3.38 -7.48
N PRO A 267 -13.25 -3.05 -8.52
CA PRO A 267 -13.26 -3.82 -9.77
C PRO A 267 -11.92 -3.83 -10.54
N THR A 268 -11.03 -2.87 -10.28
CA THR A 268 -9.68 -2.84 -10.87
C THR A 268 -8.76 -3.89 -10.26
N ASP A 269 -9.11 -4.41 -9.08
CA ASP A 269 -8.46 -5.52 -8.40
C ASP A 269 -6.94 -5.39 -8.26
N ASN A 270 -6.52 -4.31 -7.60
CA ASN A 270 -5.12 -4.01 -7.38
C ASN A 270 -4.40 -4.97 -6.42
N LEU A 271 -5.13 -5.85 -5.73
CA LEU A 271 -4.59 -6.87 -4.84
C LEU A 271 -4.57 -8.27 -5.48
N GLY A 272 -5.03 -8.40 -6.73
CA GLY A 272 -4.99 -9.67 -7.45
C GLY A 272 -6.00 -10.73 -6.98
N VAL A 273 -7.09 -10.33 -6.32
CA VAL A 273 -8.17 -11.21 -5.88
C VAL A 273 -8.78 -12.00 -7.05
N ARG A 274 -8.79 -11.45 -8.26
CA ARG A 274 -9.32 -12.09 -9.48
C ARG A 274 -8.52 -13.31 -9.90
N TYR A 275 -7.23 -13.37 -9.54
CA TYR A 275 -6.38 -14.54 -9.84
C TYR A 275 -6.60 -15.65 -8.81
N ILE A 276 -6.76 -15.29 -7.54
CA ILE A 276 -6.92 -16.28 -6.46
C ILE A 276 -8.37 -16.76 -6.27
N TYR A 277 -9.37 -15.95 -6.61
CA TYR A 277 -10.79 -16.32 -6.50
C TYR A 277 -11.18 -17.59 -7.29
N PRO A 278 -10.79 -17.77 -8.57
CA PRO A 278 -11.03 -19.03 -9.26
C PRO A 278 -10.28 -20.21 -8.61
N LEU A 279 -9.09 -20.01 -8.04
CA LEU A 279 -8.34 -21.07 -7.35
C LEU A 279 -9.07 -21.54 -6.09
N MET A 280 -9.56 -20.62 -5.25
CA MET A 280 -10.41 -20.96 -4.09
C MET A 280 -11.73 -21.67 -4.50
N LEU A 281 -12.25 -21.37 -5.70
CA LEU A 281 -13.43 -22.08 -6.22
C LEU A 281 -13.09 -23.50 -6.67
N LEU A 282 -11.89 -23.75 -7.20
CA LEU A 282 -11.42 -25.10 -7.52
C LEU A 282 -11.25 -25.94 -6.26
N GLU A 283 -10.65 -25.37 -5.22
CA GLU A 283 -10.45 -26.00 -3.91
C GLU A 283 -11.77 -26.43 -3.26
N THR A 284 -12.85 -25.67 -3.50
CA THR A 284 -14.21 -25.98 -3.01
C THR A 284 -15.08 -26.72 -4.02
N GLU A 285 -14.48 -27.34 -5.04
CA GLU A 285 -15.14 -28.15 -6.08
C GLU A 285 -16.21 -27.40 -6.91
N GLN A 286 -16.16 -26.07 -6.95
CA GLN A 286 -17.08 -25.22 -7.71
C GLN A 286 -16.55 -24.95 -9.13
N TYR A 287 -16.25 -26.01 -9.89
CA TYR A 287 -15.49 -25.95 -11.15
C TYR A 287 -16.09 -25.03 -12.22
N GLU A 288 -17.39 -25.10 -12.46
CA GLU A 288 -18.07 -24.23 -13.44
C GLU A 288 -17.99 -22.75 -13.06
N LYS A 289 -18.06 -22.45 -11.75
CA LYS A 289 -17.90 -21.08 -11.27
C LYS A 289 -16.45 -20.63 -11.36
N ALA A 290 -15.50 -21.52 -11.08
CA ALA A 290 -14.07 -21.24 -11.24
C ALA A 290 -13.76 -20.88 -12.70
N LEU A 291 -14.22 -21.68 -13.66
CA LEU A 291 -14.05 -21.41 -15.09
C LEU A 291 -14.68 -20.06 -15.51
N LYS A 292 -15.85 -19.73 -14.97
CA LYS A 292 -16.49 -18.43 -15.24
C LYS A 292 -15.70 -17.27 -14.63
N ALA A 293 -15.13 -17.45 -13.44
CA ALA A 293 -14.30 -16.45 -12.77
C ALA A 293 -12.95 -16.25 -13.47
N ALA A 294 -12.38 -17.30 -14.07
CA ALA A 294 -11.12 -17.27 -14.83
C ALA A 294 -11.23 -16.62 -16.24
N ARG A 295 -12.28 -15.83 -16.48
CA ARG A 295 -12.47 -15.07 -17.73
C ARG A 295 -11.74 -13.73 -17.64
N PHE A 296 -10.42 -13.74 -17.70
CA PHE A 296 -9.58 -12.54 -17.72
C PHE A 296 -9.63 -11.86 -19.11
N PRO A 297 -10.39 -10.75 -19.31
CA PRO A 297 -10.72 -10.28 -20.68
C PRO A 297 -9.56 -9.60 -21.41
N LYS A 298 -8.60 -9.06 -20.67
CA LYS A 298 -7.48 -8.27 -21.20
C LYS A 298 -6.12 -8.90 -20.92
N GLU A 299 -6.12 -10.13 -20.39
CA GLU A 299 -4.91 -10.78 -19.88
C GLU A 299 -4.85 -12.22 -20.38
N SER A 300 -3.62 -12.65 -20.66
CA SER A 300 -3.29 -13.96 -21.19
C SER A 300 -1.87 -14.34 -20.77
N GLY A 301 -1.57 -15.63 -20.78
CA GLY A 301 -0.25 -16.12 -20.43
C GLY A 301 0.03 -16.18 -18.93
N HIS A 302 1.26 -16.53 -18.57
CA HIS A 302 1.79 -16.57 -17.20
C HIS A 302 0.82 -17.26 -16.22
N GLN A 303 0.56 -16.66 -15.05
CA GLN A 303 -0.35 -17.15 -14.03
C GLN A 303 -1.81 -17.28 -14.51
N VAL A 304 -2.25 -16.43 -15.45
CA VAL A 304 -3.61 -16.52 -16.02
C VAL A 304 -3.79 -17.83 -16.77
N ALA A 305 -2.80 -18.23 -17.55
CA ALA A 305 -2.81 -19.48 -18.27
C ALA A 305 -2.81 -20.68 -17.30
N LEU A 306 -2.03 -20.62 -16.21
CA LEU A 306 -2.04 -21.66 -15.19
C LEU A 306 -3.45 -21.86 -14.60
N ILE A 307 -4.06 -20.77 -14.12
CA ILE A 307 -5.40 -20.78 -13.52
C ILE A 307 -6.44 -21.34 -14.50
N ARG A 308 -6.39 -20.89 -15.76
CA ARG A 308 -7.29 -21.39 -16.81
C ARG A 308 -7.07 -22.87 -17.09
N SER A 309 -5.83 -23.34 -17.11
CA SER A 309 -5.53 -24.75 -17.35
C SER A 309 -6.22 -25.63 -16.30
N PHE A 310 -6.11 -25.28 -15.01
CA PHE A 310 -6.76 -26.00 -13.92
C PHE A 310 -8.30 -25.97 -14.07
N CYS A 311 -8.87 -24.82 -14.44
CA CYS A 311 -10.31 -24.70 -14.69
C CYS A 311 -10.77 -25.54 -15.89
N PHE A 312 -9.99 -25.58 -16.97
CA PHE A 312 -10.33 -26.39 -18.15
C PHE A 312 -10.20 -27.88 -17.89
N TYR A 313 -9.21 -28.30 -17.10
CA TYR A 313 -9.08 -29.69 -16.69
C TYR A 313 -10.31 -30.16 -15.89
N THR A 314 -10.66 -29.41 -14.84
CA THR A 314 -11.77 -29.75 -13.93
C THR A 314 -13.15 -29.69 -14.58
N THR A 315 -13.27 -29.02 -15.73
CA THR A 315 -14.50 -28.99 -16.56
C THR A 315 -14.43 -29.93 -17.77
N GLY A 316 -13.40 -30.77 -17.87
CA GLY A 316 -13.27 -31.81 -18.90
C GLY A 316 -12.80 -31.32 -20.28
N ASN A 317 -12.34 -30.08 -20.40
CA ASN A 317 -11.83 -29.53 -21.66
C ASN A 317 -10.34 -29.81 -21.85
N LYS A 318 -9.99 -31.07 -22.14
CA LYS A 318 -8.61 -31.53 -22.33
C LYS A 318 -7.81 -30.69 -23.34
N PRO A 319 -8.32 -30.34 -24.54
CA PRO A 319 -7.55 -29.55 -25.49
C PRO A 319 -7.16 -28.17 -24.95
N LYS A 320 -8.07 -27.49 -24.25
CA LYS A 320 -7.77 -26.17 -23.66
C LYS A 320 -6.90 -26.28 -22.41
N PHE A 321 -7.03 -27.34 -21.62
CA PHE A 321 -6.11 -27.63 -20.52
C PHE A 321 -4.66 -27.71 -21.03
N ILE A 322 -4.40 -28.54 -22.05
CA ILE A 322 -3.07 -28.72 -22.63
C ILE A 322 -2.52 -27.39 -23.16
N LYS A 323 -3.33 -26.65 -23.92
CA LYS A 323 -2.94 -25.35 -24.47
C LYS A 323 -2.53 -24.34 -23.40
N GLU A 324 -3.38 -24.17 -22.39
CA GLU A 324 -3.14 -23.17 -21.34
C GLU A 324 -2.00 -23.61 -20.41
N LEU A 325 -1.86 -24.90 -20.09
CA LEU A 325 -0.75 -25.41 -19.30
C LEU A 325 0.58 -25.22 -20.04
N THR A 326 0.63 -25.51 -21.34
CA THR A 326 1.81 -25.26 -22.18
C THR A 326 2.17 -23.78 -22.18
N THR A 327 1.17 -22.90 -22.31
CA THR A 327 1.39 -21.45 -22.28
C THR A 327 1.95 -21.00 -20.94
N ALA A 328 1.38 -21.49 -19.83
CA ALA A 328 1.81 -21.15 -18.48
C ALA A 328 3.27 -21.57 -18.23
N LEU A 329 3.64 -22.80 -18.60
CA LEU A 329 5.00 -23.33 -18.41
C LEU A 329 6.04 -22.56 -19.21
N PHE A 330 5.70 -22.15 -20.43
CA PHE A 330 6.64 -21.39 -21.26
C PHE A 330 6.80 -19.96 -20.74
N ASP A 331 5.72 -19.34 -20.27
CA ASP A 331 5.79 -17.99 -19.70
C ASP A 331 6.45 -17.96 -18.32
N LEU A 332 6.31 -19.04 -17.55
CA LEU A 332 6.84 -19.17 -16.19
C LEU A 332 7.48 -20.56 -16.02
N PRO A 333 8.74 -20.75 -16.48
CA PRO A 333 9.43 -22.04 -16.41
C PRO A 333 9.52 -22.63 -14.99
N VAL A 334 9.51 -21.77 -13.99
CA VAL A 334 9.48 -22.14 -12.56
C VAL A 334 8.27 -23.00 -12.17
N LEU A 335 7.17 -22.94 -12.95
CA LEU A 335 5.99 -23.75 -12.69
C LEU A 335 6.25 -25.24 -12.80
N ARG A 336 7.27 -25.68 -13.56
CA ARG A 336 7.62 -27.10 -13.64
C ARG A 336 8.01 -27.65 -12.26
N GLU A 337 8.91 -26.96 -11.57
CA GLU A 337 9.39 -27.32 -10.23
C GLU A 337 8.23 -27.28 -9.24
N ILE A 338 7.41 -26.23 -9.28
CA ILE A 338 6.22 -26.08 -8.41
C ILE A 338 5.24 -27.25 -8.60
N LEU A 339 4.98 -27.69 -9.84
CA LEU A 339 4.01 -28.75 -10.14
C LEU A 339 4.53 -30.17 -9.86
N LEU A 340 5.85 -30.39 -9.84
CA LEU A 340 6.48 -31.70 -9.62
C LEU A 340 6.96 -31.89 -8.17
N ASP A 341 7.69 -30.91 -7.66
CA ASP A 341 8.47 -31.00 -6.42
C ASP A 341 7.84 -30.21 -5.26
N GLY A 342 6.82 -29.40 -5.57
CA GLY A 342 6.04 -28.64 -4.61
C GLY A 342 6.50 -27.20 -4.39
N ALA A 343 5.91 -26.56 -3.39
CA ALA A 343 5.98 -25.11 -3.16
C ALA A 343 7.27 -24.61 -2.48
N GLU A 344 8.08 -25.49 -1.87
CA GLU A 344 9.07 -25.08 -0.86
C GLU A 344 10.44 -24.66 -1.42
N GLU A 345 10.79 -24.96 -2.68
CA GLU A 345 12.15 -24.75 -3.21
C GLU A 345 12.21 -23.96 -4.52
N VAL A 346 11.61 -22.76 -4.57
CA VAL A 346 11.78 -21.87 -5.75
C VAL A 346 12.97 -20.93 -5.55
N ALA A 347 14.16 -21.37 -5.96
CA ALA A 347 15.44 -20.74 -5.58
C ALA A 347 15.98 -19.64 -6.52
N GLU A 348 15.28 -19.22 -7.59
CA GLU A 348 15.89 -18.26 -8.55
C GLU A 348 14.96 -17.13 -9.02
N GLU A 349 15.29 -15.89 -8.61
CA GLU A 349 14.61 -14.64 -9.05
C GLU A 349 14.66 -14.42 -10.58
N ASP A 350 15.59 -15.06 -11.30
CA ASP A 350 15.82 -14.83 -12.73
C ASP A 350 14.72 -15.44 -13.65
N ARG A 351 13.73 -16.14 -13.07
CA ARG A 351 12.69 -16.88 -13.82
C ARG A 351 11.26 -16.33 -13.68
N TYR A 352 11.03 -15.26 -12.90
CA TYR A 352 9.66 -14.77 -12.65
C TYR A 352 9.55 -13.26 -12.24
N ARG A 353 10.52 -12.40 -12.57
CA ARG A 353 10.44 -10.96 -12.21
C ARG A 353 9.18 -10.29 -12.81
N GLY A 354 8.41 -9.61 -11.95
CA GLY A 354 7.26 -8.78 -12.36
C GLY A 354 5.90 -9.48 -12.46
N VAL A 355 5.77 -10.70 -11.91
CA VAL A 355 4.51 -11.46 -11.89
C VAL A 355 3.54 -10.90 -10.84
N ILE A 356 2.25 -10.76 -11.21
CA ILE A 356 1.16 -10.27 -10.34
C ILE A 356 -0.01 -11.27 -10.34
N PRO A 357 -0.41 -11.85 -9.20
CA PRO A 357 0.14 -11.64 -7.87
C PRO A 357 1.57 -12.20 -7.77
N SER A 358 2.31 -11.87 -6.70
CA SER A 358 3.65 -12.42 -6.49
C SER A 358 3.62 -13.95 -6.52
N MET A 359 4.76 -14.57 -6.83
CA MET A 359 4.84 -16.04 -6.86
C MET A 359 4.44 -16.67 -5.53
N ASP A 360 4.82 -16.07 -4.40
CA ASP A 360 4.42 -16.56 -3.06
C ASP A 360 2.89 -16.62 -2.91
N VAL A 361 2.20 -15.54 -3.30
CA VAL A 361 0.74 -15.48 -3.26
C VAL A 361 0.14 -16.45 -4.29
N LEU A 362 0.70 -16.55 -5.49
CA LEU A 362 0.22 -17.52 -6.46
C LEU A 362 0.33 -18.94 -5.91
N ILE A 363 1.48 -19.33 -5.35
CA ILE A 363 1.74 -20.64 -4.79
C ILE A 363 0.80 -20.94 -3.62
N GLN A 364 0.63 -19.98 -2.69
CA GLN A 364 -0.27 -20.09 -1.54
C GLN A 364 -1.67 -20.54 -1.94
N TYR A 365 -2.19 -20.07 -3.08
CA TYR A 365 -3.55 -20.37 -3.54
C TYR A 365 -3.61 -21.44 -4.64
N ALA A 366 -2.60 -21.54 -5.49
CA ALA A 366 -2.57 -22.49 -6.60
C ALA A 366 -2.28 -23.91 -6.10
N TRP A 367 -1.44 -24.07 -5.07
CA TRP A 367 -1.09 -25.38 -4.54
C TRP A 367 -2.29 -26.11 -3.90
N PRO A 368 -3.08 -25.48 -3.00
CA PRO A 368 -4.31 -26.11 -2.50
C PRO A 368 -5.30 -26.48 -3.61
N ALA A 369 -5.47 -25.60 -4.60
CA ALA A 369 -6.34 -25.87 -5.76
C ALA A 369 -5.83 -27.04 -6.62
N TYR A 370 -4.51 -27.11 -6.83
CA TYR A 370 -3.84 -28.18 -7.58
C TYR A 370 -4.04 -29.54 -6.91
N MET A 371 -3.89 -29.59 -5.58
CA MET A 371 -4.01 -30.82 -4.79
C MET A 371 -5.46 -31.27 -4.58
N SER A 372 -6.41 -30.32 -4.49
CA SER A 372 -7.82 -30.61 -4.20
C SER A 372 -8.60 -31.05 -5.44
N ALA A 373 -8.18 -30.66 -6.64
CA ALA A 373 -8.87 -31.02 -7.87
C ALA A 373 -8.59 -32.50 -8.27
N PRO A 374 -9.62 -33.37 -8.31
CA PRO A 374 -9.41 -34.80 -8.56
C PRO A 374 -8.72 -35.07 -9.90
N GLY A 375 -7.57 -35.76 -9.85
CA GLY A 375 -6.81 -36.17 -11.04
C GLY A 375 -5.93 -35.09 -11.65
N LEU A 376 -6.03 -33.82 -11.23
CA LEU A 376 -5.27 -32.71 -11.82
C LEU A 376 -3.76 -32.91 -11.67
N THR A 377 -3.29 -33.29 -10.48
CA THR A 377 -1.88 -33.59 -10.21
C THR A 377 -1.34 -34.66 -11.16
N LYS A 378 -2.09 -35.77 -11.31
CA LYS A 378 -1.70 -36.86 -12.20
C LYS A 378 -1.62 -36.39 -13.65
N ALA A 379 -2.61 -35.64 -14.12
CA ALA A 379 -2.63 -35.13 -15.48
C ALA A 379 -1.48 -34.14 -15.78
N CYS A 380 -1.13 -33.29 -14.81
CA CYS A 380 0.03 -32.41 -14.93
C CYS A 380 1.34 -33.21 -14.96
N ILE A 381 1.51 -34.20 -14.08
CA ILE A 381 2.72 -35.07 -14.08
C ILE A 381 2.84 -35.84 -15.40
N GLU A 382 1.74 -36.41 -15.91
CA GLU A 382 1.72 -37.10 -17.20
C GLU A 382 2.14 -36.16 -18.34
N PHE A 383 1.53 -34.97 -18.41
CA PHE A 383 1.91 -33.94 -19.38
C PHE A 383 3.39 -33.55 -19.30
N LEU A 384 3.89 -33.27 -18.09
CA LEU A 384 5.27 -32.87 -17.82
C LEU A 384 6.29 -34.00 -18.03
N SER A 385 5.82 -35.24 -18.10
CA SER A 385 6.64 -36.42 -18.36
C SER A 385 6.86 -36.67 -19.84
N GLU A 386 6.02 -36.11 -20.71
CA GLU A 386 6.09 -36.32 -22.16
C GLU A 386 7.44 -35.83 -22.73
N PRO A 387 8.12 -36.66 -23.56
CA PRO A 387 9.40 -36.29 -24.15
C PRO A 387 9.36 -34.99 -24.95
N ILE A 388 8.25 -34.75 -25.66
CA ILE A 388 8.08 -33.56 -26.49
C ILE A 388 7.98 -32.27 -25.67
N VAL A 389 7.39 -32.35 -24.48
CA VAL A 389 7.29 -31.21 -23.54
C VAL A 389 8.66 -30.89 -22.96
N LYS A 390 9.38 -31.92 -22.48
CA LYS A 390 10.75 -31.76 -21.96
C LYS A 390 11.71 -31.17 -22.99
N GLN A 391 11.59 -31.61 -24.25
CA GLN A 391 12.38 -31.08 -25.35
C GLN A 391 12.10 -29.59 -25.58
N ALA A 392 10.82 -29.21 -25.62
CA ALA A 392 10.42 -27.81 -25.80
C ALA A 392 10.93 -26.90 -24.68
N GLU A 393 10.79 -27.34 -23.42
CA GLU A 393 11.28 -26.59 -22.26
C GLU A 393 12.81 -26.41 -22.29
N THR A 394 13.54 -27.46 -22.69
CA THR A 394 15.00 -27.40 -22.81
C THR A 394 15.42 -26.36 -23.84
N GLU A 395 14.84 -26.40 -25.05
CA GLU A 395 15.18 -25.46 -26.12
C GLU A 395 14.80 -24.01 -25.76
N LEU A 396 13.64 -23.81 -25.11
CA LEU A 396 13.20 -22.49 -24.65
C LEU A 396 14.10 -21.96 -23.52
N ALA A 397 14.53 -22.80 -22.58
CA ALA A 397 15.41 -22.41 -21.49
C ALA A 397 16.84 -22.09 -21.97
N GLU A 398 17.34 -22.83 -22.97
CA GLU A 398 18.60 -22.49 -23.66
C GLU A 398 18.49 -21.14 -24.36
N TYR A 399 17.41 -20.91 -25.11
CA TYR A 399 17.17 -19.64 -25.79
C TYR A 399 17.02 -18.47 -24.80
N TRP A 400 16.26 -18.65 -23.73
CA TRP A 400 16.05 -17.65 -22.68
C TRP A 400 17.38 -17.24 -22.03
N ARG A 401 18.22 -18.20 -21.66
CA ARG A 401 19.54 -17.93 -21.08
C ARG A 401 20.48 -17.21 -22.04
N GLY A 402 20.42 -17.50 -23.34
CA GLY A 402 21.21 -16.81 -24.36
C GLY A 402 20.76 -15.36 -24.58
N PHE A 403 19.45 -15.12 -24.55
CA PHE A 403 18.86 -13.80 -24.83
C PHE A 403 19.20 -12.74 -23.77
N TRP A 404 19.25 -13.11 -22.49
CA TRP A 404 19.49 -12.18 -21.39
C TRP A 404 20.99 -11.92 -21.10
N GLN A 405 21.90 -12.57 -21.82
CA GLN A 405 23.33 -12.29 -21.72
C GLN A 405 23.68 -10.94 -22.36
N LYS A 406 24.70 -10.25 -21.81
CA LYS A 406 25.19 -8.96 -22.34
C LYS A 406 26.44 -9.15 -23.19
N GLY A 407 26.63 -8.29 -24.19
CA GLY A 407 27.83 -8.26 -25.04
C GLY A 407 27.83 -9.34 -26.12
N ASP A 408 29.01 -9.80 -26.53
CA ASP A 408 29.21 -10.79 -27.62
C ASP A 408 28.63 -12.18 -27.32
N ASN A 409 28.20 -12.43 -26.08
CA ASN A 409 27.57 -13.68 -25.65
C ASN A 409 26.03 -13.65 -25.79
N ALA A 410 25.43 -12.50 -26.12
CA ALA A 410 24.00 -12.39 -26.34
C ALA A 410 23.58 -13.20 -27.58
N GLN A 411 22.76 -14.23 -27.39
CA GLN A 411 22.21 -15.05 -28.47
C GLN A 411 20.69 -14.94 -28.50
N GLY A 412 20.15 -14.41 -29.59
CA GLY A 412 18.71 -14.30 -29.81
C GLY A 412 18.09 -12.95 -29.41
N ASN A 413 16.77 -12.85 -29.54
CA ASN A 413 15.98 -11.70 -29.11
C ASN A 413 14.59 -12.13 -28.63
N TYR A 414 13.87 -11.22 -27.95
CA TYR A 414 12.51 -11.49 -27.46
C TYR A 414 11.56 -11.98 -28.57
N THR A 415 11.63 -11.40 -29.77
CA THR A 415 10.82 -11.82 -30.91
C THR A 415 11.10 -13.26 -31.34
N GLY A 416 12.37 -13.67 -31.32
CA GLY A 416 12.79 -15.04 -31.63
C GLY A 416 12.35 -16.02 -30.55
N TYR A 417 12.40 -15.62 -29.28
CA TYR A 417 11.83 -16.40 -28.17
C TYR A 417 10.33 -16.62 -28.35
N GLU A 418 9.56 -15.56 -28.61
CA GLU A 418 8.11 -15.66 -28.85
C GLU A 418 7.79 -16.52 -30.09
N THR A 419 8.60 -16.42 -31.15
CA THR A 419 8.45 -17.26 -32.35
C THR A 419 8.68 -18.73 -32.03
N LEU A 420 9.75 -19.05 -31.28
CA LEU A 420 10.07 -20.41 -30.86
C LEU A 420 9.00 -20.99 -29.95
N LYS A 421 8.51 -20.19 -29.00
CA LYS A 421 7.41 -20.51 -28.10
C LYS A 421 6.13 -20.85 -28.86
N LEU A 422 5.71 -20.02 -29.82
CA LEU A 422 4.52 -20.28 -30.65
C LEU A 422 4.67 -21.55 -31.50
N LYS A 423 5.86 -21.80 -32.05
CA LYS A 423 6.18 -23.04 -32.77
C LYS A 423 5.97 -24.26 -31.88
N TRP A 424 6.56 -24.25 -30.67
CA TRP A 424 6.44 -25.36 -29.72
C TRP A 424 5.02 -25.58 -29.23
N GLN A 425 4.27 -24.50 -28.96
CA GLN A 425 2.85 -24.58 -28.62
C GLN A 425 2.06 -25.33 -29.71
N GLY A 426 2.23 -24.97 -30.99
CA GLY A 426 1.55 -25.64 -32.09
C GLY A 426 2.00 -27.09 -32.34
N VAL A 427 3.23 -27.45 -31.96
CA VAL A 427 3.71 -28.84 -32.02
C VAL A 427 3.07 -29.68 -30.91
N ILE A 428 3.07 -29.18 -29.67
CA ILE A 428 2.48 -29.87 -28.51
C ILE A 428 0.97 -30.02 -28.69
N GLU A 429 0.25 -28.96 -29.11
CA GLU A 429 -1.19 -29.02 -29.35
C GLU A 429 -1.55 -30.12 -30.37
N ARG A 430 -0.79 -30.24 -31.47
CA ARG A 430 -1.01 -31.29 -32.49
C ARG A 430 -0.68 -32.69 -31.97
N HIS A 431 0.37 -32.82 -31.17
CA HIS A 431 0.74 -34.10 -30.55
C HIS A 431 -0.41 -34.64 -29.68
N PHE A 432 -0.92 -33.82 -28.75
CA PHE A 432 -1.99 -34.24 -27.85
C PHE A 432 -3.37 -34.29 -28.50
N ALA A 433 -3.57 -33.68 -29.68
CA ALA A 433 -4.80 -33.86 -30.46
C ALA A 433 -4.84 -35.21 -31.21
N ALA A 434 -3.68 -35.85 -31.41
CA ALA A 434 -3.56 -37.15 -32.08
C ALA A 434 -3.63 -38.35 -31.11
N CYS A 435 -3.55 -38.11 -29.80
CA CYS A 435 -3.61 -39.10 -28.71
C CYS A 435 -4.96 -39.06 -27.98
#